data_AF-A0A971L9U5-F1
#
_entry.id   AF-A0A971L9U5-F1
#
_cell.length_a   1.000
_cell.length_b   1.000
_cell.length_c   1.000
_cell.angle_alpha   90.00
_cell.angle_beta   90.00
_cell.angle_gamma   90.00
#
_symmetry.space_group_name_H-M   'P 1'
#
loop_
_entity.id
_entity.type
_entity.pdbx_description
1 polymer ?
#
loop_
_entity_poly.entity_id
_entity_poly.type
_entity_poly.pdbx_seq_one_letter_code
_entity_poly.pdbx_strand_id
1 'polypeptide(L)'
;ANIMQWVMSNPQFFPEAKSSFAAGADGWLVAYAMARSCVVVTLEQYDRYIKRKIPIPNVCTYFRVPYIDTFAMLRKLGVKFN
;
A
#
# COMPACT_ATOMS: atom_id res chain seq x y z
N ALA A 1 8.53 -5.67 -11.11
CA ALA A 1 9.78 -5.96 -10.36
C ALA A 1 10.21 -4.84 -9.38
N ASN A 2 9.72 -3.60 -9.49
CA ASN A 2 10.31 -2.47 -8.73
C ASN A 2 9.91 -2.37 -7.24
N ILE A 3 8.76 -2.93 -6.84
CA ILE A 3 8.24 -2.77 -5.46
C ILE A 3 9.11 -3.50 -4.44
N MET A 4 9.39 -4.79 -4.65
CA MET A 4 10.22 -5.57 -3.73
C MET A 4 11.65 -5.04 -3.65
N GLN A 5 12.22 -4.60 -4.77
CA GLN A 5 13.55 -3.99 -4.78
C GLN A 5 13.59 -2.73 -3.91
N TRP A 6 12.57 -1.86 -4.03
CA TRP A 6 12.47 -0.68 -3.18
C TRP A 6 12.37 -1.05 -1.70
N VAL A 7 11.50 -1.99 -1.34
CA VAL A 7 11.36 -2.48 0.04
C VAL A 7 12.68 -2.97 0.62
N MET A 8 13.40 -3.82 -0.12
CA MET A 8 14.67 -4.39 0.36
C MET A 8 15.77 -3.34 0.48
N SER A 9 15.83 -2.39 -0.47
CA SER A 9 16.82 -1.30 -0.48
C SER A 9 16.56 -0.20 0.56
N ASN A 10 15.33 -0.06 1.07
CA ASN A 10 14.97 1.04 1.95
C ASN A 10 15.56 0.84 3.37
N PRO A 11 16.43 1.74 3.86
CA PRO A 11 17.08 1.59 5.17
C PRO A 11 16.15 1.89 6.35
N GLN A 12 14.98 2.48 6.12
CA GLN A 12 14.04 2.86 7.18
C GLN A 12 13.41 1.63 7.87
N PHE A 13 13.16 0.56 7.13
CA PHE A 13 12.40 -0.59 7.61
C PHE A 13 13.30 -1.65 8.24
N PHE A 14 12.81 -2.23 9.34
CA PHE A 14 13.50 -3.35 9.98
C PHE A 14 13.48 -4.61 9.09
N PRO A 15 14.49 -5.49 9.20
CA PRO A 15 14.54 -6.73 8.42
C PRO A 15 13.27 -7.58 8.54
N GLU A 16 12.64 -7.62 9.71
CA GLU A 16 11.41 -8.36 9.99
C GLU A 16 10.23 -7.78 9.22
N ALA A 17 10.16 -6.44 9.10
CA ALA A 17 9.13 -5.75 8.33
C ALA A 17 9.29 -6.03 6.83
N LYS A 18 10.54 -6.06 6.33
CA LYS A 18 10.86 -6.41 4.94
C LYS A 18 10.47 -7.86 4.65
N SER A 19 10.83 -8.79 5.53
CA SER A 19 10.50 -10.22 5.41
C SER A 19 8.98 -10.44 5.44
N SER A 20 8.28 -9.81 6.39
CA SER A 20 6.81 -9.90 6.48
C SER A 20 6.11 -9.36 5.24
N PHE A 21 6.58 -8.25 4.69
CA PHE A 21 6.04 -7.69 3.44
C PHE A 21 6.35 -8.59 2.23
N ALA A 22 7.55 -9.16 2.17
CA ALA A 22 7.96 -10.09 1.10
C ALA A 22 7.15 -11.38 1.09
N ALA A 23 6.76 -11.87 2.27
CA ALA A 23 5.92 -13.05 2.42
C ALA A 23 4.42 -12.77 2.19
N GLY A 24 4.02 -11.50 2.23
CA GLY A 24 2.63 -11.06 2.10
C GLY A 24 2.15 -10.85 0.66
N ALA A 25 0.86 -10.58 0.52
CA ALA A 25 0.23 -10.27 -0.78
C ALA A 25 0.28 -8.78 -1.14
N ASP A 26 0.62 -7.89 -0.20
CA ASP A 26 0.54 -6.44 -0.36
C ASP A 26 1.39 -5.93 -1.54
N GLY A 27 2.60 -6.49 -1.72
CA GLY A 27 3.45 -6.15 -2.85
C GLY A 27 2.82 -6.49 -4.21
N TRP A 28 2.14 -7.63 -4.30
CA TRP A 28 1.42 -8.05 -5.51
C TRP A 28 0.18 -7.19 -5.76
N LEU A 29 -0.56 -6.85 -4.70
CA LEU A 29 -1.73 -5.99 -4.78
C LEU A 29 -1.39 -4.62 -5.38
N VAL A 30 -0.35 -3.97 -4.87
CA VAL A 30 0.08 -2.65 -5.37
C VAL A 30 0.65 -2.78 -6.79
N ALA A 31 1.40 -3.84 -7.10
CA ALA A 31 1.91 -4.08 -8.45
C ALA A 31 0.79 -4.24 -9.47
N TYR A 32 -0.27 -4.97 -9.11
CA TYR A 32 -1.44 -5.15 -9.96
C TYR A 32 -2.17 -3.82 -10.19
N ALA A 33 -2.42 -3.06 -9.12
CA ALA A 33 -3.07 -1.76 -9.23
C ALA A 33 -2.27 -0.79 -10.11
N MET A 34 -0.94 -0.79 -9.98
CA MET A 34 -0.06 0.00 -10.83
C MET A 34 -0.15 -0.41 -12.30
N ALA A 35 -0.13 -1.71 -12.59
CA ALA A 35 -0.18 -2.24 -13.96
C ALA A 35 -1.54 -2.04 -14.66
N ARG A 36 -2.63 -1.97 -13.88
CA ARG A 36 -4.00 -1.84 -14.38
C ARG A 36 -4.59 -0.44 -14.19
N SER A 37 -3.79 0.52 -13.71
CA SER A 37 -4.23 1.88 -13.38
C SER A 37 -5.43 1.91 -12.42
N CYS A 38 -5.44 1.01 -11.44
CA CYS A 38 -6.49 0.94 -10.42
C CYS A 38 -6.19 1.84 -9.22
N VAL A 39 -7.22 2.10 -8.42
CA VAL A 39 -7.10 2.72 -7.09
C VAL A 39 -7.07 1.63 -6.03
N VAL A 40 -6.08 1.65 -5.15
CA VAL A 40 -6.01 0.72 -4.01
C VAL A 40 -6.91 1.20 -2.89
N VAL A 41 -7.75 0.32 -2.34
CA VAL A 41 -8.60 0.63 -1.19
C VAL A 41 -8.01 -0.06 0.04
N THR A 42 -7.72 0.70 1.10
CA THR A 42 -7.13 0.15 2.32
C THR A 42 -7.58 0.92 3.56
N LEU A 43 -7.70 0.23 4.70
CA LEU A 43 -7.95 0.84 6.01
C LEU A 43 -6.65 1.23 6.73
N GLU A 44 -5.50 0.91 6.14
CA GLU A 44 -4.21 1.34 6.68
C GLU A 44 -4.00 2.84 6.50
N GLN A 45 -3.22 3.44 7.40
CA GLN A 45 -2.85 4.84 7.31
C GLN A 45 -1.41 5.00 6.87
N TYR A 46 -1.18 6.08 6.12
CA TYR A 46 0.17 6.52 5.79
C TYR A 46 0.90 6.94 7.07
N ASP A 47 2.10 6.40 7.27
CA ASP A 47 2.97 6.80 8.37
C ASP A 47 4.39 6.98 7.84
N ARG A 48 4.84 8.24 7.74
CA ARG A 48 6.17 8.58 7.25
C ARG A 48 7.30 7.97 8.07
N TYR A 49 7.09 7.75 9.37
CA TYR A 49 8.14 7.38 10.32
C TYR A 49 8.11 5.91 10.74
N ILE A 50 7.13 5.14 10.26
CA ILE A 50 7.02 3.71 10.59
C ILE A 50 8.25 2.93 10.12
N LYS A 51 8.76 2.06 11.00
CA LYS A 51 9.90 1.17 10.71
C LYS A 51 9.56 -0.32 10.83
N ARG A 52 8.56 -0.64 11.67
CA ARG A 52 8.18 -2.02 12.05
C ARG A 52 7.23 -2.73 11.08
N LYS A 53 6.64 -1.99 10.15
CA LYS A 53 5.73 -2.48 9.11
C LYS A 53 5.87 -1.58 7.90
N ILE A 54 5.50 -2.08 6.73
CA ILE A 54 5.44 -1.32 5.48
C ILE A 54 3.95 -1.19 5.12
N PRO A 55 3.29 -0.07 5.48
CA PRO A 55 1.89 0.14 5.14
C PRO A 55 1.68 0.26 3.64
N ILE A 56 0.57 -0.25 3.13
CA ILE A 56 0.14 -0.10 1.73
C ILE A 56 0.17 1.38 1.29
N PRO A 57 -0.36 2.35 2.06
CA PRO A 57 -0.28 3.77 1.69
C PRO A 57 1.14 4.29 1.47
N ASN A 58 2.13 3.80 2.22
CA ASN A 58 3.53 4.21 2.05
C ASN A 58 4.08 3.72 0.71
N VAL A 59 3.79 2.47 0.35
CA VAL A 59 4.17 1.89 -0.95
C VAL A 59 3.47 2.64 -2.09
N CYS A 60 2.15 2.82 -1.99
CA CYS A 60 1.36 3.53 -2.98
C CYS A 60 1.85 4.97 -3.19
N THR A 61 2.19 5.68 -2.11
CA THR A 61 2.74 7.04 -2.18
C THR A 61 4.06 7.08 -2.95
N TYR A 62 4.99 6.15 -2.68
CA TYR A 62 6.28 6.08 -3.36
C TYR A 62 6.13 5.78 -4.86
N PHE A 63 5.27 4.80 -5.21
CA PHE A 63 5.03 4.38 -6.59
C PHE A 63 3.98 5.22 -7.32
N ARG A 64 3.46 6.29 -6.68
CA ARG A 64 2.38 7.15 -7.21
C ARG A 64 1.14 6.37 -7.65
N VAL A 65 0.82 5.30 -6.94
CA VAL A 65 -0.41 4.53 -7.13
C VAL A 65 -1.52 5.22 -6.33
N PRO A 66 -2.66 5.59 -6.96
CA PRO A 66 -3.78 6.16 -6.24
C PRO A 66 -4.28 5.19 -5.16
N TYR A 67 -4.55 5.71 -3.97
CA TYR A 67 -5.19 4.94 -2.91
C TYR A 67 -6.22 5.78 -2.16
N ILE A 68 -7.23 5.12 -1.59
CA ILE A 68 -8.28 5.73 -0.79
C ILE A 68 -8.66 4.84 0.39
N ASP A 69 -9.26 5.41 1.43
CA ASP A 69 -9.89 4.63 2.49
C ASP A 69 -11.25 4.07 2.05
N THR A 70 -11.71 3.03 2.75
CA THR A 70 -12.99 2.36 2.44
C THR A 70 -14.18 3.31 2.51
N PHE A 71 -14.21 4.25 3.45
CA PHE A 71 -15.32 5.20 3.55
C PHE A 71 -15.31 6.21 2.40
N ALA A 72 -14.13 6.66 1.97
CA ALA A 72 -13.98 7.48 0.77
C ALA A 72 -14.42 6.72 -0.48
N MET A 73 -14.10 5.42 -0.60
CA MET A 73 -14.60 4.57 -1.68
C MET A 73 -16.13 4.52 -1.69
N LEU A 74 -16.76 4.20 -0.55
CA LEU A 74 -18.22 4.12 -0.43
C LEU A 74 -18.90 5.44 -0.80
N ARG A 75 -18.37 6.58 -0.32
CA ARG A 75 -18.86 7.91 -0.69
C ARG A 75 -18.74 8.17 -2.20
N LYS A 76 -17.61 7.81 -2.83
CA LYS A 76 -17.41 7.98 -4.27
C LYS A 76 -18.33 7.11 -5.12
N LEU A 77 -18.69 5.92 -4.63
CA LEU A 77 -19.62 5.00 -5.30
C LEU A 77 -21.09 5.34 -5.02
N GLY A 78 -21.37 6.36 -4.19
CA GLY A 78 -22.74 6.75 -3.84
C GLY A 78 -23.48 5.73 -2.97
N VAL A 79 -22.76 4.86 -2.25
CA VAL A 79 -23.38 3.86 -1.37
C VAL A 79 -24.06 4.57 -0.21
N LYS A 80 -25.34 4.24 0.01
CA LYS A 80 -26.16 4.72 1.12
C LYS A 80 -26.64 3.51 1.94
N PHE A 81 -26.53 3.61 3.25
CA PHE A 81 -27.11 2.65 4.19
C PHE A 81 -28.43 3.24 4.67
N ASN A 82 -29.52 2.48 4.52
CA ASN A 82 -30.83 2.79 5.08
C ASN A 82 -30.98 2.19 6.47
#